data_AF-A0A974I2I0-F1
#
_entry.id   AF-A0A974I2I0-F1
#
_cell.length_a   1.000
_cell.length_b   1.000
_cell.length_c   1.000
_cell.angle_alpha   90.00
_cell.angle_beta   90.00
_cell.angle_gamma   90.00
#
_symmetry.space_group_name_H-M   'P 1'
#
loop_
_entity.id
_entity.type
_entity.pdbx_description
1 polymer ?
#
loop_
_entity_poly.entity_id
_entity_poly.type
_entity_poly.pdbx_seq_one_letter_code
_entity_poly.pdbx_strand_id
1 'polypeptide(L)' 'MRNNGTEATTADFDSETATANFDSETATANFDSETATANFDSETATANFDSEAATANFDSEAATANFDSEAATADLM' A
#
# COMPACT_ATOMS: atom_id res chain seq x y z
N MET A 1 -12.36 -1.69 2.57
CA MET A 1 -12.82 -0.45 3.25
C MET A 1 -12.46 0.70 2.33
N ARG A 2 -13.36 1.65 2.05
CA ARG A 2 -13.04 2.87 1.29
C ARG A 2 -12.86 3.99 2.31
N ASN A 3 -11.63 4.49 2.44
CA ASN A 3 -11.38 5.70 3.23
C ASN A 3 -11.59 6.88 2.30
N ASN A 4 -12.80 7.45 2.34
CA ASN A 4 -13.12 8.71 1.68
C ASN A 4 -12.66 9.87 2.58
N GLY A 5 -11.65 10.62 2.16
CA GLY A 5 -11.46 12.02 2.56
C GLY A 5 -10.98 12.28 3.99
N THR A 6 -9.97 11.55 4.45
CA THR A 6 -9.25 11.85 5.70
C THR A 6 -7.86 12.38 5.36
N GLU A 7 -7.41 13.46 6.02
CA GLU A 7 -6.04 14.02 5.86
C GLU A 7 -4.96 12.92 5.96
N ALA A 8 -5.19 11.93 6.82
CA ALA A 8 -4.34 10.77 6.92
C ALA A 8 -5.15 9.46 6.99
N THR A 9 -4.68 8.43 6.29
CA THR A 9 -5.15 7.05 6.41
C THR A 9 -4.04 6.15 6.95
N THR A 10 -4.37 5.30 7.92
CA THR A 10 -3.53 4.17 8.34
C THR A 10 -4.35 2.89 8.34
N ALA A 11 -3.79 1.81 7.80
CA ALA A 11 -4.45 0.50 7.78
C ALA A 11 -3.43 -0.65 7.86
N ASP A 12 -3.83 -1.73 8.52
CA ASP A 12 -3.08 -2.99 8.57
C ASP A 12 -3.96 -4.11 7.98
N PHE A 13 -3.38 -4.95 7.13
CA PHE A 13 -4.04 -6.08 6.48
C PHE A 13 -3.34 -7.38 6.85
N ASP A 14 -4.09 -8.33 7.38
CA ASP A 14 -3.65 -9.69 7.71
C ASP A 14 -4.65 -10.67 7.10
N SER A 15 -4.23 -11.35 6.03
CA SER A 15 -5.05 -12.32 5.29
C SER A 15 -4.20 -13.07 4.25
N GLU A 16 -4.65 -14.24 3.75
CA GLU A 16 -3.95 -14.91 2.63
C GLU A 16 -3.82 -14.00 1.39
N THR A 17 -4.81 -13.15 1.12
CA THR A 17 -4.77 -12.20 0.00
C THR A 17 -5.31 -10.84 0.43
N ALA A 18 -4.47 -9.83 0.36
CA ALA A 18 -4.82 -8.46 0.70
C ALA A 18 -4.88 -7.57 -0.54
N THR A 19 -5.97 -6.79 -0.67
CA THR A 19 -6.11 -5.79 -1.73
C THR A 19 -6.71 -4.52 -1.18
N ALA A 20 -6.05 -3.38 -1.40
CA ALA A 20 -6.48 -2.09 -0.89
C ALA A 20 -6.25 -0.94 -1.88
N ASN A 21 -7.07 0.09 -1.77
CA ASN A 21 -6.88 1.36 -2.44
C ASN A 21 -6.97 2.48 -1.39
N PHE A 22 -6.02 3.40 -1.41
CA PHE A 22 -5.94 4.54 -0.51
C PHE A 22 -6.12 5.83 -1.28
N ASP A 23 -6.95 6.72 -0.73
CA ASP A 23 -7.25 8.06 -1.26
C ASP A 23 -7.27 9.03 -0.06
N SER A 24 -6.17 9.74 0.14
CA SER A 24 -5.93 10.65 1.28
C SER A 24 -4.66 11.49 1.07
N GLU A 25 -4.50 12.65 1.72
CA GLU A 25 -3.25 13.43 1.60
C GLU A 25 -2.03 12.61 2.07
N THR A 26 -2.15 11.89 3.20
CA THR A 26 -1.12 10.95 3.68
C THR A 26 -1.68 9.55 3.84
N ALA A 27 -1.04 8.54 3.25
CA ALA A 27 -1.42 7.14 3.40
C ALA A 27 -0.28 6.32 4.00
N THR A 28 -0.60 5.46 4.98
CA THR A 28 0.31 4.47 5.55
C THR A 28 -0.37 3.11 5.62
N ALA A 29 0.30 2.07 5.12
CA ALA A 29 -0.26 0.72 5.16
C ALA A 29 0.78 -0.36 5.44
N ASN A 30 0.39 -1.39 6.19
CA ASN A 30 1.16 -2.63 6.32
C ASN A 30 0.32 -3.80 5.81
N PHE A 31 0.96 -4.68 5.05
CA PHE A 31 0.37 -5.90 4.50
C PHE A 31 1.16 -7.10 5.00
N ASP A 32 0.49 -8.01 5.68
CA ASP A 32 0.96 -9.34 6.04
C ASP A 32 0.04 -10.35 5.33
N SER A 33 0.52 -10.90 4.22
CA SER A 33 -0.31 -11.75 3.35
C SER A 33 0.52 -12.55 2.35
N GLU A 34 0.10 -13.74 1.93
CA GLU A 34 0.80 -14.45 0.84
C GLU A 34 0.83 -13.60 -0.45
N THR A 35 -0.28 -12.95 -0.78
CA THR A 35 -0.37 -12.02 -1.91
C THR A 35 -0.94 -10.67 -1.52
N ALA A 36 -0.19 -9.59 -1.79
CA ALA A 36 -0.61 -8.21 -1.52
C ALA A 36 -0.70 -7.37 -2.80
N THR A 37 -1.74 -6.56 -2.91
CA THR A 37 -1.86 -5.53 -3.95
C THR A 37 -2.40 -4.23 -3.37
N ALA A 38 -1.68 -3.12 -3.56
CA ALA A 38 -2.11 -1.82 -3.07
C ALA A 38 -1.98 -0.73 -4.15
N ASN A 39 -2.95 0.18 -4.20
CA ASN A 39 -2.83 1.42 -4.94
C ASN A 39 -2.97 2.62 -3.99
N PHE A 40 -2.09 3.59 -4.14
CA PHE A 40 -2.06 4.82 -3.35
C PHE A 40 -2.26 6.01 -4.26
N ASP A 41 -3.31 6.77 -4.01
CA ASP A 41 -3.57 8.11 -4.54
C ASP A 41 -3.46 9.08 -3.36
N SER A 42 -2.29 9.70 -3.20
CA SER A 42 -1.96 10.49 -2.01
C SER A 42 -0.80 11.45 -2.25
N GLU A 43 -0.69 12.56 -1.51
CA GLU A 43 0.53 13.39 -1.60
C GLU A 43 1.75 12.62 -1.05
N THR A 44 1.57 11.94 0.08
CA THR A 44 2.59 11.10 0.71
C THR A 44 2.08 9.69 0.99
N ALA A 45 2.77 8.68 0.47
CA ALA A 45 2.47 7.28 0.70
C ALA A 45 3.62 6.53 1.38
N THR A 46 3.30 5.69 2.36
CA THR A 46 4.22 4.71 2.95
C THR A 46 3.56 3.34 3.00
N ALA A 47 4.24 2.33 2.47
CA ALA A 47 3.75 0.95 2.49
C ALA A 47 4.83 -0.04 2.92
N ASN A 48 4.47 -1.00 3.77
CA ASN A 48 5.30 -2.18 4.03
C ASN A 48 4.53 -3.43 3.61
N PHE A 49 5.22 -4.33 2.92
CA PHE A 49 4.69 -5.60 2.47
C PHE A 49 5.56 -6.73 3.03
N ASP A 50 4.98 -7.56 3.88
CA ASP A 50 5.48 -8.88 4.26
C ASP A 50 4.61 -9.89 3.49
N SER A 51 5.13 -10.42 2.39
CA SER A 51 4.33 -11.22 1.44
C SER A 51 5.16 -12.17 0.59
N GLU A 52 4.58 -13.22 0.01
CA GLU A 52 5.31 -13.97 -1.04
C GLU A 52 5.35 -13.15 -2.34
N ALA A 53 4.20 -12.56 -2.71
CA ALA A 53 4.05 -11.70 -3.88
C ALA A 53 3.41 -10.36 -3.51
N ALA A 54 4.04 -9.25 -3.89
CA ALA A 54 3.55 -7.92 -3.60
C ALA A 54 3.55 -7.00 -4.83
N THR A 55 2.47 -6.25 -5.01
CA THR A 55 2.35 -5.20 -6.03
C THR A 55 1.90 -3.90 -5.39
N ALA A 56 2.61 -2.80 -5.65
CA ALA A 56 2.22 -1.47 -5.21
C ALA A 56 2.26 -0.48 -6.37
N ASN A 57 1.21 0.32 -6.53
CA ASN A 57 1.22 1.48 -7.42
C ASN A 57 1.03 2.75 -6.60
N PHE A 58 1.85 3.75 -6.88
CA PHE A 58 1.82 5.05 -6.20
C PHE A 58 1.60 6.14 -7.24
N ASP A 59 0.46 6.82 -7.12
CA ASP A 59 0.22 8.15 -7.67
C ASP A 59 0.42 9.12 -6.49
N SER A 60 1.68 9.52 -6.28
CA SER A 60 2.07 10.30 -5.10
C SER A 60 3.29 11.19 -5.32
N GLU A 61 3.30 12.38 -4.71
CA GLU A 61 4.47 13.27 -4.75
C GLU A 61 5.68 12.66 -4.02
N ALA A 62 5.41 11.96 -2.92
CA ALA A 62 6.41 11.22 -2.15
C ALA A 62 5.90 9.82 -1.83
N ALA A 63 6.64 8.79 -2.24
CA ALA A 63 6.32 7.40 -1.95
C ALA A 63 7.51 6.66 -1.33
N THR A 64 7.23 5.86 -0.31
CA THR A 64 8.17 4.89 0.26
C THR A 64 7.50 3.52 0.34
N ALA A 65 8.16 2.50 -0.19
CA ALA A 65 7.69 1.13 -0.13
C ALA A 65 8.82 0.20 0.32
N ASN A 66 8.55 -0.62 1.34
CA ASN A 66 9.42 -1.72 1.72
C ASN A 66 8.74 -3.05 1.38
N PHE A 67 9.50 -3.95 0.75
CA PHE A 67 9.04 -5.28 0.39
C PHE A 67 9.96 -6.30 1.04
N ASP A 68 9.41 -7.05 1.98
CA ASP A 68 9.94 -8.35 2.39
C ASP A 68 9.14 -9.41 1.62
N SER A 69 9.53 -9.62 0.35
CA SER A 69 8.84 -10.57 -0.52
C SER A 69 9.74 -11.26 -1.52
N GLU A 70 9.34 -12.47 -1.95
CA GLU A 70 10.05 -13.21 -2.99
C GLU A 70 9.89 -12.54 -4.36
N ALA A 71 8.70 -12.00 -4.62
CA ALA A 71 8.40 -11.20 -5.80
C ALA A 71 7.79 -9.86 -5.40
N ALA A 72 8.36 -8.77 -5.90
CA ALA A 72 7.85 -7.42 -5.70
C ALA A 72 7.83 -6.64 -7.02
N THR A 73 6.73 -5.91 -7.24
CA THR A 73 6.67 -4.85 -8.26
C THR A 73 6.16 -3.58 -7.62
N ALA A 74 6.88 -2.48 -7.83
CA ALA A 74 6.47 -1.15 -7.43
C ALA A 74 6.48 -0.24 -8.65
N ASP A 75 5.39 0.48 -8.87
CA ASP A 75 5.30 1.54 -9.86
C ASP A 75 5.05 2.87 -9.15
N LEU A 76 5.83 3.88 -9.53
CA LEU A 76 5.69 5.26 -9.06
C LEU A 76 5.43 6.13 -10.29
N MET A 77 4.23 6.68 -10.37
CA MET A 77 3.78 7.57 -11.45
C MET A 77 4.03 9.03 -11.09
#